data_AF-A0A8T6NWQ2-F1
#
_entry.id   AF-A0A8T6NWQ2-F1
#
_cell.length_a   1.000
_cell.length_b   1.000
_cell.length_c   1.000
_cell.angle_alpha   90.00
_cell.angle_beta   90.00
_cell.angle_gamma   90.00
#
_symmetry.space_group_name_H-M   'P 1'
#
loop_
_entity.id
_entity.type
_entity.pdbx_description
1 polymer ?
#
loop_
_entity_poly.entity_id
_entity_poly.type
_entity_poly.pdbx_seq_one_letter_code
_entity_poly.pdbx_strand_id
1 'polypeptide(L)'
;MKFTTAFREGAEDYDEAFTFELNGLTGRCGVGMGVEVDGHPVAFDVWLSEGDADPVVTFLLTDYALNNEDILTVLGGSGEVMRLSEGQIVRLRTDSLRLEATVDSIDYGSQMRSIAIRRTFLDALLRRPEPDLTLNPTDYITALRTTLRVSPA
;
A
#
# COMPACT_ATOMS: atom_id res chain seq x y z
N MET A 1 5.91 20.35 -8.43
CA MET A 1 5.62 20.45 -6.98
C MET A 1 6.03 19.15 -6.29
N LYS A 2 6.35 19.16 -5.00
CA LYS A 2 6.78 17.97 -4.24
C LYS A 2 5.98 17.87 -2.94
N PHE A 3 5.48 16.67 -2.64
CA PHE A 3 4.82 16.32 -1.39
C PHE A 3 5.47 15.08 -0.78
N THR A 4 5.28 14.88 0.51
CA THR A 4 5.70 13.68 1.22
C THR A 4 4.59 13.29 2.19
N THR A 5 4.30 11.99 2.24
CA THR A 5 3.32 11.41 3.15
C THR A 5 3.90 10.17 3.82
N ALA A 6 3.33 9.81 4.97
CA ALA A 6 3.72 8.62 5.71
C ALA A 6 2.51 7.96 6.39
N PHE A 7 2.29 6.69 6.09
CA PHE A 7 1.41 5.80 6.84
C PHE A 7 2.15 5.20 8.05
N ARG A 8 1.41 4.94 9.13
CA ARG A 8 1.84 4.13 10.27
C ARG A 8 0.69 3.26 10.77
N GLU A 9 1.01 2.06 11.24
CA GLU A 9 0.07 1.12 11.83
C GLU A 9 -0.79 1.79 12.91
N GLY A 10 -2.09 1.51 12.89
CA GLY A 10 -3.09 2.14 13.74
C GLY A 10 -3.65 3.46 13.19
N ALA A 11 -3.18 3.94 12.03
CA ALA A 11 -3.88 5.00 11.30
C ALA A 11 -5.18 4.44 10.70
N GLU A 12 -6.32 4.89 11.21
CA GLU A 12 -7.63 4.61 10.63
C GLU A 12 -7.84 5.47 9.38
N ASP A 13 -8.42 4.90 8.32
CA ASP A 13 -8.81 5.61 7.09
C ASP A 13 -7.68 6.45 6.46
N TYR A 14 -6.46 5.92 6.40
CA TYR A 14 -5.33 6.63 5.78
C TYR A 14 -5.60 6.89 4.28
N ASP A 15 -5.91 8.13 3.94
CA ASP A 15 -6.07 8.66 2.57
C ASP A 15 -5.52 10.08 2.50
N GLU A 16 -4.20 10.18 2.37
CA GLU A 16 -3.51 11.48 2.38
C GLU A 16 -3.58 12.12 0.99
N ALA A 17 -4.24 13.26 0.92
CA ALA A 17 -4.54 13.98 -0.32
C ALA A 17 -3.94 15.39 -0.33
N PHE A 18 -3.30 15.75 -1.44
CA PHE A 18 -2.73 17.07 -1.67
C PHE A 18 -3.40 17.73 -2.88
N THR A 19 -3.99 18.90 -2.66
CA THR A 19 -4.45 19.77 -3.74
C THR A 19 -3.31 20.69 -4.19
N PHE A 20 -3.20 20.93 -5.49
CA PHE A 20 -2.18 21.81 -6.05
C PHE A 20 -2.70 22.62 -7.24
N GLU A 21 -1.99 23.71 -7.50
CA GLU A 21 -2.08 24.48 -8.73
C GLU A 21 -0.67 24.66 -9.31
N LEU A 22 -0.49 24.37 -10.59
CA LEU A 22 0.79 24.39 -11.28
C LEU A 22 0.61 24.92 -12.71
N ASN A 23 1.19 26.08 -13.02
CA ASN A 23 1.09 26.71 -14.34
C ASN A 23 -0.36 26.89 -14.84
N GLY A 24 -1.30 27.19 -13.93
CA GLY A 24 -2.72 27.33 -14.25
C GLY A 24 -3.48 26.00 -14.38
N LEU A 25 -2.82 24.87 -14.18
CA LEU A 25 -3.46 23.55 -14.05
C LEU A 25 -3.75 23.28 -12.58
N THR A 26 -4.98 22.88 -12.25
CA THR A 26 -5.37 22.45 -10.91
C THR A 26 -5.46 20.94 -10.86
N GLY A 27 -5.22 20.35 -9.68
CA GLY A 27 -5.35 18.92 -9.51
C GLY A 27 -5.16 18.47 -8.08
N ARG A 28 -5.30 17.16 -7.89
CA ARG A 28 -5.11 16.48 -6.61
C ARG A 28 -4.26 15.24 -6.81
N CYS A 29 -3.45 14.90 -5.83
CA CYS A 29 -2.74 13.62 -5.79
C CYS A 29 -2.65 13.11 -4.36
N GLY A 30 -2.48 11.81 -4.18
CA GLY A 30 -2.43 11.25 -2.85
C GLY A 30 -1.89 9.83 -2.78
N VAL A 31 -1.88 9.34 -1.54
CA VAL A 31 -1.63 7.93 -1.22
C VAL A 31 -2.67 7.48 -0.21
N GLY A 32 -3.41 6.42 -0.54
CA GLY A 32 -4.40 5.80 0.31
C GLY A 32 -4.02 4.39 0.75
N MET A 33 -4.67 3.92 1.81
CA MET A 33 -4.70 2.53 2.22
C MET A 33 -5.82 1.81 1.47
N GLY A 34 -5.44 0.86 0.62
CA GLY A 34 -6.37 0.25 -0.34
C GLY A 34 -7.06 -0.99 0.20
N VAL A 35 -6.30 -1.96 0.73
CA VAL A 35 -6.84 -3.23 1.24
C VAL A 35 -6.19 -3.58 2.56
N GLU A 36 -7.04 -3.97 3.50
CA GLU A 36 -6.67 -4.52 4.80
C GLU A 36 -7.15 -5.97 4.94
N VAL A 37 -6.34 -6.77 5.61
CA VAL A 37 -6.67 -8.14 6.02
C VAL A 37 -6.44 -8.23 7.51
N ASP A 38 -7.47 -8.63 8.26
CA ASP A 38 -7.46 -8.69 9.73
C ASP A 38 -7.00 -7.38 10.42
N GLY A 39 -7.32 -6.22 9.81
CA GLY A 39 -6.93 -4.90 10.33
C GLY A 39 -5.48 -4.50 10.05
N HIS A 40 -4.81 -5.22 9.14
CA HIS A 40 -3.46 -4.91 8.70
C HIS A 40 -3.41 -4.62 7.20
N PRO A 41 -2.74 -3.54 6.76
CA PRO A 41 -2.73 -3.16 5.35
C PRO A 41 -1.80 -4.04 4.52
N VAL A 42 -2.33 -4.53 3.42
CA VAL A 42 -1.62 -5.38 2.44
C VAL A 42 -1.55 -4.71 1.06
N ALA A 43 -2.25 -3.59 0.86
CA ALA A 43 -2.20 -2.80 -0.35
C ALA A 43 -2.39 -1.29 -0.07
N PHE A 44 -1.73 -0.45 -0.86
CA PHE A 44 -1.88 1.00 -0.89
C PHE A 44 -2.18 1.46 -2.30
N ASP A 45 -2.85 2.59 -2.46
CA ASP A 45 -3.05 3.23 -3.76
C ASP A 45 -2.26 4.53 -3.86
N VAL A 46 -1.70 4.79 -5.04
CA VAL A 46 -1.15 6.09 -5.42
C VAL A 46 -2.05 6.60 -6.53
N TRP A 47 -2.45 7.86 -6.44
CA TRP A 47 -3.42 8.42 -7.37
C TRP A 47 -3.13 9.86 -7.79
N LEU A 48 -3.63 10.24 -8.97
CA LEU A 48 -3.55 11.57 -9.55
C LEU A 48 -4.88 11.92 -10.23
N SER A 49 -5.39 13.12 -9.98
CA SER A 49 -6.57 13.69 -10.64
C SER A 49 -6.26 15.12 -11.13
N GLU A 50 -6.76 15.46 -12.31
CA GLU A 50 -6.68 16.80 -12.91
C GLU A 50 -8.05 17.48 -12.81
N GLY A 51 -8.11 18.66 -12.19
CA GLY A 51 -9.36 19.32 -11.85
C GLY A 51 -10.26 18.44 -10.97
N ASP A 52 -11.48 18.21 -11.45
CA ASP A 52 -12.51 17.37 -10.80
C ASP A 52 -12.69 16.01 -11.52
N ALA A 53 -11.76 15.62 -12.39
CA ALA A 53 -11.84 14.34 -13.11
C ALA A 53 -11.59 13.14 -12.17
N ASP A 54 -12.08 11.97 -12.57
CA ASP A 54 -11.78 10.72 -11.87
C ASP A 54 -10.27 10.47 -11.81
N PRO A 55 -9.75 9.95 -10.69
CA PRO A 55 -8.33 9.73 -10.53
C PRO A 55 -7.83 8.58 -11.40
N VAL A 56 -6.62 8.72 -11.95
CA VAL A 56 -5.82 7.57 -12.39
C VAL A 56 -5.13 6.97 -11.17
N VAL A 57 -5.14 5.65 -11.05
CA VAL A 57 -4.71 4.93 -9.84
C VAL A 57 -3.75 3.80 -10.17
N THR A 58 -2.73 3.63 -9.33
CA THR A 58 -1.90 2.42 -9.26
C THR A 58 -1.88 1.90 -7.83
N PHE A 59 -2.15 0.62 -7.67
CA PHE A 59 -2.09 -0.09 -6.40
C PHE A 59 -0.70 -0.71 -6.19
N LEU A 60 -0.14 -0.51 -5.01
CA LEU A 60 1.11 -1.08 -4.52
C LEU A 60 0.79 -2.17 -3.50
N LEU A 61 1.14 -3.42 -3.81
CA LEU A 61 0.73 -4.60 -3.05
C LEU A 61 1.92 -5.29 -2.38
N THR A 62 1.71 -5.83 -1.18
CA THR A 62 2.66 -6.79 -0.60
C THR A 62 2.68 -8.10 -1.39
N ASP A 63 3.68 -8.94 -1.14
CA ASP A 63 3.75 -10.27 -1.76
C ASP A 63 2.53 -11.12 -1.43
N TYR A 64 2.00 -11.01 -0.21
CA TYR A 64 0.77 -11.68 0.18
C TYR A 64 -0.40 -11.26 -0.72
N ALA A 65 -0.62 -9.95 -0.89
CA ALA A 65 -1.69 -9.44 -1.72
C ALA A 65 -1.52 -9.79 -3.20
N LEU A 66 -0.28 -9.80 -3.72
CA LEU A 66 0.01 -10.22 -5.10
C LEU A 66 -0.26 -11.71 -5.36
N ASN A 67 -0.24 -12.54 -4.33
CA ASN A 67 -0.53 -13.98 -4.45
C ASN A 67 -1.99 -14.31 -4.11
N ASN A 68 -2.83 -13.31 -3.89
CA ASN A 68 -4.24 -13.46 -3.56
C ASN A 68 -5.13 -13.04 -4.74
N GLU A 69 -5.72 -14.02 -5.44
CA GLU A 69 -6.52 -13.79 -6.64
C GLU A 69 -7.77 -12.93 -6.37
N ASP A 70 -8.37 -13.02 -5.19
CA ASP A 70 -9.55 -12.23 -4.83
C ASP A 70 -9.18 -10.74 -4.71
N ILE A 71 -8.06 -10.44 -4.05
CA ILE A 71 -7.52 -9.07 -3.96
C ILE A 71 -7.20 -8.52 -5.35
N LEU A 72 -6.50 -9.31 -6.18
CA LEU A 72 -6.15 -8.89 -7.54
C LEU A 72 -7.37 -8.65 -8.42
N THR A 73 -8.41 -9.48 -8.28
CA THR A 73 -9.66 -9.34 -9.05
C THR A 73 -10.36 -8.02 -8.73
N VAL A 74 -10.41 -7.64 -7.46
CA VAL A 74 -11.01 -6.37 -7.02
C VAL A 74 -10.20 -5.16 -7.49
N LEU A 75 -8.87 -5.17 -7.26
CA LEU A 75 -8.02 -4.02 -7.55
C LEU A 75 -7.72 -3.83 -9.04
N GLY A 76 -7.50 -4.93 -9.77
CA GLY A 76 -7.17 -4.89 -11.19
C GLY A 76 -8.28 -4.32 -12.08
N GLY A 77 -9.53 -4.28 -11.59
CA GLY A 77 -10.64 -3.59 -12.27
C GLY A 77 -10.60 -2.06 -12.16
N SER A 78 -9.81 -1.51 -11.23
CA SER A 78 -9.84 -0.09 -10.85
C SER A 78 -8.52 0.65 -11.11
N GLY A 79 -7.44 -0.06 -11.45
CA GLY A 79 -6.13 0.54 -11.66
C GLY A 79 -5.03 -0.47 -11.96
N GLU A 80 -3.84 0.04 -12.25
CA GLU A 80 -2.64 -0.82 -12.42
C GLU A 80 -2.23 -1.41 -11.07
N VAL A 81 -1.71 -2.64 -11.06
CA VAL A 81 -1.20 -3.29 -9.85
C VAL A 81 0.31 -3.46 -9.98
N MET A 82 1.03 -3.09 -8.94
CA MET A 82 2.49 -3.20 -8.84
C MET A 82 2.90 -3.78 -7.49
N ARG A 83 4.07 -4.41 -7.44
CA ARG A 83 4.69 -4.83 -6.19
C ARG A 83 5.15 -3.61 -5.38
N LEU A 84 4.83 -3.61 -4.10
CA LEU A 84 5.34 -2.64 -3.14
C LEU A 84 6.79 -3.01 -2.79
N SER A 85 7.72 -2.10 -3.02
CA SER A 85 9.15 -2.29 -2.73
C SER A 85 9.83 -0.94 -2.49
N GLU A 86 10.84 -0.91 -1.62
CA GLU A 86 11.58 0.33 -1.36
C GLU A 86 12.30 0.80 -2.64
N GLY A 87 12.29 2.10 -2.89
CA GLY A 87 12.81 2.69 -4.12
C GLY A 87 11.92 2.47 -5.35
N GLN A 88 10.80 1.75 -5.23
CA GLN A 88 9.83 1.61 -6.32
C GLN A 88 9.34 2.98 -6.76
N ILE A 89 9.29 3.18 -8.09
CA ILE A 89 8.78 4.41 -8.69
C ILE A 89 7.47 4.08 -9.42
N VAL A 90 6.39 4.75 -9.02
CA VAL A 90 5.09 4.74 -9.70
C VAL A 90 4.99 5.97 -10.58
N ARG A 91 4.49 5.81 -11.80
CA ARG A 91 4.30 6.90 -12.75
C ARG A 91 2.87 6.95 -13.24
N LEU A 92 2.18 8.03 -12.88
CA LEU A 92 0.82 8.31 -13.33
C LEU A 92 0.82 9.51 -14.27
N ARG A 93 -0.14 9.53 -15.20
CA ARG A 93 -0.33 10.63 -16.15
C ARG A 93 -1.81 10.87 -16.39
N THR A 94 -2.18 12.13 -16.48
CA THR A 94 -3.43 12.62 -17.07
C THR A 94 -3.10 13.27 -18.42
N ASP A 95 -4.02 14.07 -18.96
CA ASP A 95 -3.80 14.81 -20.21
C ASP A 95 -2.69 15.86 -20.07
N SER A 96 -2.67 16.61 -18.96
CA SER A 96 -1.73 17.73 -18.79
C SER A 96 -0.73 17.54 -17.64
N LEU A 97 -0.94 16.54 -16.78
CA LEU A 97 -0.14 16.33 -15.57
C LEU A 97 0.52 14.95 -15.57
N ARG A 98 1.69 14.90 -14.92
CA ARG A 98 2.34 13.65 -14.54
C ARG A 98 2.68 13.65 -13.06
N LEU A 99 2.59 12.49 -12.44
CA LEU A 99 3.04 12.23 -11.08
C LEU A 99 4.11 11.13 -11.12
N GLU A 100 5.23 11.39 -10.46
CA GLU A 100 6.22 10.39 -10.10
C GLU A 100 6.21 10.22 -8.58
N ALA A 101 5.72 9.07 -8.11
CA ALA A 101 5.74 8.71 -6.70
C ALA A 101 6.92 7.76 -6.43
N THR A 102 7.70 8.04 -5.39
CA THR A 102 8.80 7.19 -4.92
C THR A 102 8.42 6.61 -3.57
N VAL A 103 8.47 5.29 -3.45
CA VAL A 103 8.41 4.61 -2.15
C VAL A 103 9.76 4.81 -1.47
N ASP A 104 9.79 5.67 -0.45
CA ASP A 104 11.03 6.06 0.21
C ASP A 104 11.49 5.01 1.23
N SER A 105 10.56 4.41 1.98
CA SER A 105 10.83 3.35 2.96
C SER A 105 9.57 2.54 3.27
N ILE A 106 9.74 1.28 3.66
CA ILE A 106 8.68 0.35 4.06
C ILE A 106 9.11 -0.40 5.32
N ASP A 107 8.26 -0.40 6.34
CA ASP A 107 8.38 -1.31 7.47
C ASP A 107 7.28 -2.37 7.38
N TYR A 108 7.68 -3.64 7.48
CA TYR A 108 6.75 -4.77 7.63
C TYR A 108 6.46 -5.03 9.11
N GLY A 109 5.45 -5.85 9.40
CA GLY A 109 5.24 -6.38 10.75
C GLY A 109 6.51 -7.02 11.31
N SER A 110 6.72 -6.89 12.63
CA SER A 110 7.86 -7.51 13.31
C SER A 110 7.46 -8.83 13.98
N GLN A 111 8.28 -9.87 13.82
CA GLN A 111 8.13 -11.12 14.58
C GLN A 111 8.70 -10.94 16.00
N MET A 112 7.96 -10.33 16.94
CA MET A 112 8.28 -10.55 18.36
C MET A 112 7.76 -11.94 18.77
N ARG A 113 8.44 -13.01 18.37
CA ARG A 113 8.16 -14.36 18.92
C ARG A 113 8.68 -14.43 20.34
N SER A 114 7.84 -14.12 21.33
CA SER A 114 8.07 -14.63 22.68
C SER A 114 8.02 -16.15 22.62
N ILE A 115 9.17 -16.82 22.67
CA ILE A 115 9.22 -18.28 22.85
C ILE A 115 8.85 -18.54 24.31
N ALA A 116 7.55 -18.61 24.59
CA ALA A 116 7.06 -19.28 25.78
C ALA A 116 7.04 -20.78 25.45
N ILE A 117 8.08 -21.52 25.85
CA ILE A 117 8.04 -23.00 25.82
C ILE A 117 7.01 -23.44 26.86
N ARG A 118 5.74 -23.54 26.45
CA ARG A 118 4.67 -24.15 27.23
C ARG A 118 4.72 -25.66 27.02
N ARG A 119 4.61 -26.41 28.12
CA ARG A 119 4.69 -27.89 28.18
C ARG A 119 3.73 -28.63 27.20
N THR A 120 2.71 -27.94 26.68
CA THR A 120 1.76 -28.40 25.66
C THR A 120 2.37 -28.56 24.26
N PHE A 121 3.57 -28.01 23.99
CA PHE A 121 4.25 -28.09 22.69
C PHE A 121 4.49 -29.53 22.20
N LEU A 122 4.56 -30.52 23.11
CA LEU A 122 4.66 -31.93 22.73
C LEU A 122 3.37 -32.51 22.15
N ASP A 123 2.19 -32.00 22.54
CA ASP A 123 0.89 -32.52 22.07
C ASP A 123 0.53 -32.01 20.66
N ALA A 124 1.08 -30.85 20.26
CA ALA A 124 0.84 -30.25 18.95
C ALA A 124 1.58 -30.95 17.80
N LEU A 125 2.69 -31.64 18.08
CA LEU A 125 3.49 -32.36 17.07
C LEU A 125 2.78 -33.58 16.44
N LEU A 126 1.63 -34.00 16.99
CA LEU A 126 0.86 -35.15 16.52
C LEU A 126 -0.42 -34.79 15.75
N ARG A 127 -0.76 -33.50 15.60
CA ARG A 127 -1.91 -33.06 14.80
C ARG A 127 -1.42 -32.45 13.49
N ARG A 128 -2.02 -32.85 12.37
CA ARG A 128 -1.84 -32.15 11.09
C ARG A 128 -2.33 -30.71 11.28
N PRO A 129 -1.55 -29.69 10.88
CA PRO A 129 -2.00 -28.31 10.98
C PRO A 129 -3.14 -28.08 9.99
N GLU A 130 -4.24 -27.48 10.46
CA GLU A 130 -5.14 -26.74 9.57
C GLU A 130 -4.34 -25.55 8.99
N PRO A 131 -4.64 -25.08 7.76
CA PRO A 131 -3.95 -23.93 7.21
C PRO A 131 -4.19 -22.73 8.13
N ASP A 132 -3.11 -22.27 8.76
CA ASP A 132 -3.12 -21.09 9.62
C ASP A 132 -3.37 -19.87 8.71
N LEU A 133 -4.58 -19.31 8.76
CA LEU A 133 -4.98 -18.09 8.04
C LEU A 133 -4.37 -16.84 8.67
N THR A 134 -3.47 -16.96 9.64
CA THR A 134 -2.79 -15.81 10.23
C THR A 134 -1.78 -15.22 9.27
N LEU A 135 -1.89 -13.92 8.98
CA LEU A 135 -0.86 -13.16 8.30
C LEU A 135 0.48 -13.36 8.99
N ASN A 136 1.53 -13.67 8.22
CA ASN A 136 2.89 -13.56 8.71
C ASN A 136 3.24 -12.07 8.83
N PRO A 137 4.17 -11.70 9.72
CA PRO A 137 4.54 -10.28 9.84
C PRO A 137 5.13 -9.65 8.57
N THR A 138 5.61 -10.46 7.62
CA THR A 138 6.05 -10.00 6.29
C THR A 138 4.91 -9.79 5.29
N ASP A 139 3.68 -10.14 5.64
CA ASP A 139 2.54 -10.12 4.71
C ASP A 139 1.85 -8.75 4.68
N TYR A 140 2.09 -7.90 5.69
CA TYR A 140 1.46 -6.59 5.86
C TYR A 140 2.47 -5.50 6.25
N ILE A 141 2.06 -4.25 6.05
CA ILE A 141 2.88 -3.06 6.25
C ILE A 141 2.54 -2.38 7.58
N THR A 142 3.55 -1.95 8.33
CA THR A 142 3.39 -1.17 9.57
C THR A 142 3.82 0.29 9.41
N ALA A 143 4.64 0.61 8.41
CA ALA A 143 4.88 1.98 8.00
C ALA A 143 5.23 2.05 6.52
N LEU A 144 4.76 3.10 5.85
CA LEU A 144 5.08 3.39 4.45
C LEU A 144 5.36 4.87 4.33
N ARG A 145 6.50 5.25 3.75
CA ARG A 145 6.79 6.64 3.42
C ARG A 145 6.90 6.81 1.91
N THR A 146 6.23 7.82 1.39
CA THR A 146 6.15 8.07 -0.04
C THR A 146 6.39 9.54 -0.35
N THR A 147 7.18 9.81 -1.37
CA THR A 147 7.39 11.14 -1.94
C THR A 147 6.68 11.24 -3.28
N LEU A 148 5.81 12.25 -3.42
CA LEU A 148 5.06 12.54 -4.65
C LEU A 148 5.68 13.75 -5.36
N ARG A 149 5.99 13.62 -6.66
CA ARG A 149 6.46 14.73 -7.50
C ARG A 149 5.52 14.93 -8.68
N VAL A 150 4.81 16.06 -8.67
CA VAL A 150 3.90 16.45 -9.76
C VAL A 150 4.58 17.44 -10.68
N SER A 151 4.45 17.25 -11.99
CA SER A 151 4.88 18.20 -13.02
C SER A 151 3.90 18.23 -14.18
N PRO A 152 3.98 19.23 -15.08
CA PRO A 152 3.34 19.13 -16.38
C PRO A 152 3.83 17.87 -17.12
N ALA A 153 2.95 17.26 -17.92
CA ALA A 153 3.22 16.06 -18.70
C ALA A 153 4.26 16.28 -19.80
#